data_AF-F1LI46-F1
#
_entry.id   AF-F1LI46-F1
#
_cell.length_a   1.000
_cell.length_b   1.000
_cell.length_c   1.000
_cell.angle_alpha   90.00
_cell.angle_beta   90.00
_cell.angle_gamma   90.00
#
_symmetry.space_group_name_H-M   'P 1'
#
loop_
_entity.id
_entity.type
_entity.pdbx_description
1 polymer ?
#
loop_
_entity_poly.entity_id
_entity_poly.type
_entity_poly.pdbx_seq_one_letter_code
_entity_poly.pdbx_strand_id
1 'polypeptide(L)' 'MRCHYEVLEVERTADEEEIKKAYRRLALKWHPDKNPDRIEECNRYFAVIQQAYDV' A
#
# COMPACT_ATOMS: atom_id res chain seq x y z
N MET A 1 -13.87 -0.95 11.45
CA MET A 1 -13.64 -1.24 10.02
C MET A 1 -12.56 -0.28 9.55
N ARG A 2 -11.31 -0.73 9.39
CA ARG A 2 -10.25 0.16 8.87
C ARG A 2 -10.40 0.18 7.36
N CYS A 3 -10.72 1.32 6.78
CA CYS A 3 -10.96 1.43 5.34
C CYS A 3 -9.65 1.12 4.61
N HIS A 4 -9.63 0.03 3.86
CA HIS A 4 -8.43 -0.46 3.17
C HIS A 4 -7.91 0.58 2.15
N TYR A 5 -8.83 1.39 1.63
CA TYR A 5 -8.59 2.54 0.76
C TYR A 5 -7.77 3.67 1.41
N GLU A 6 -7.91 3.94 2.71
CA GLU A 6 -7.11 4.96 3.40
C GLU A 6 -5.63 4.56 3.48
N VAL A 7 -5.34 3.26 3.59
CA VAL A 7 -3.96 2.75 3.67
C VAL A 7 -3.27 2.80 2.30
N LEU A 8 -4.05 2.59 1.24
CA LEU A 8 -3.59 2.69 -0.14
C LEU A 8 -3.51 4.15 -0.63
N GLU A 9 -3.91 5.14 0.18
CA GLU A 9 -4.07 6.54 -0.23
C GLU A 9 -4.93 6.68 -1.50
N VAL A 10 -5.94 5.83 -1.65
CA VAL A 10 -6.86 5.81 -2.81
C VAL A 10 -8.28 6.06 -2.36
N GLU A 11 -9.09 6.55 -3.28
CA GLU A 11 -10.51 6.77 -3.01
C GLU A 11 -11.25 5.42 -2.87
N ARG A 12 -12.35 5.38 -2.12
CA ARG A 12 -13.17 4.16 -1.94
C ARG A 12 -13.84 3.68 -3.24
N THR A 13 -13.82 4.55 -4.24
CA THR A 13 -14.34 4.42 -5.60
C THR A 13 -13.23 4.07 -6.59
N ALA A 14 -11.98 3.96 -6.15
CA ALA A 14 -10.83 3.72 -7.03
C ALA A 14 -10.96 2.40 -7.77
N ASP A 15 -10.80 2.45 -9.09
CA ASP A 15 -10.76 1.28 -9.96
C ASP A 15 -9.49 0.45 -9.74
N GLU A 16 -9.52 -0.82 -10.15
CA GLU A 16 -8.36 -1.73 -10.07
C GLU A 16 -7.08 -1.14 -10.69
N GLU A 17 -7.21 -0.31 -11.73
CA GLU A 17 -6.08 0.40 -12.33
C GLU A 17 -5.45 1.45 -11.41
N GLU A 18 -6.28 2.20 -10.68
CA GLU A 18 -5.81 3.16 -9.67
C GLU A 18 -5.19 2.43 -8.48
N ILE A 19 -5.78 1.32 -8.05
CA ILE A 19 -5.22 0.47 -6.99
C ILE A 19 -3.85 -0.07 -7.41
N LYS A 20 -3.69 -0.57 -8.64
CA LYS A 20 -2.39 -1.03 -9.17
C LYS A 20 -1.36 0.09 -9.27
N LYS A 21 -1.76 1.30 -9.68
CA LYS A 21 -0.86 2.47 -9.71
C LYS A 21 -0.44 2.88 -8.30
N ALA A 22 -1.38 2.94 -7.36
CA ALA A 22 -1.11 3.27 -5.97
C ALA A 22 -0.21 2.23 -5.31
N TYR A 23 -0.48 0.94 -5.54
CA TYR A 23 0.35 -0.19 -5.11
C TYR A 23 1.80 -0.01 -5.56
N ARG A 24 2.03 0.23 -6.87
CA ARG A 24 3.40 0.42 -7.39
C ARG A 24 4.09 1.64 -6.77
N ARG A 25 3.35 2.74 -6.60
CA ARG A 25 3.88 3.97 -6.00
C ARG A 25 4.25 3.76 -4.53
N LEU A 26 3.39 3.11 -3.77
CA LEU A 26 3.60 2.81 -2.35
C LEU A 26 4.68 1.75 -2.15
N ALA A 27 4.76 0.73 -3.00
CA ALA A 27 5.81 -0.29 -2.98
C ALA A 27 7.21 0.31 -3.17
N LEU A 28 7.35 1.30 -4.06
CA LEU A 28 8.59 2.05 -4.26
C LEU A 28 8.87 3.02 -3.10
N LYS A 29 7.84 3.65 -2.55
CA LYS A 29 7.94 4.59 -1.40
C LYS A 29 8.35 3.87 -0.12
N TRP A 30 7.82 2.67 0.11
CA TRP A 30 8.09 1.82 1.27
C TRP A 30 9.10 0.71 0.95
N HIS A 31 9.86 0.81 -0.14
CA HIS A 31 10.86 -0.21 -0.46
C HIS A 31 11.94 -0.24 0.65
N PRO A 32 12.31 -1.42 1.19
CA PRO A 32 13.28 -1.54 2.28
C PRO A 32 14.66 -1.01 1.90
N ASP A 33 15.02 -1.06 0.62
CA ASP A 33 16.27 -0.50 0.08
C ASP A 33 16.39 1.03 0.25
N LYS A 34 15.26 1.75 0.14
CA LYS A 34 15.20 3.21 0.36
C LYS A 34 14.87 3.58 1.80
N ASN A 35 14.35 2.63 2.59
CA ASN A 35 13.93 2.84 3.98
C ASN A 35 14.59 1.79 4.90
N PRO A 36 15.93 1.78 5.00
CA PRO A 36 16.65 0.84 5.85
C PRO A 36 16.30 0.99 7.34
N ASP A 37 15.83 2.18 7.76
CA ASP A 37 15.44 2.49 9.14
C ASP A 37 13.99 2.09 9.48
N ARG A 38 13.14 1.83 8.48
CA ARG A 38 11.70 1.63 8.68
C ARG A 38 11.19 0.31 8.15
N ILE A 39 12.05 -0.71 8.11
CA ILE A 39 11.75 -2.04 7.56
C ILE A 39 10.49 -2.65 8.18
N GLU A 40 10.29 -2.49 9.49
CA GLU A 40 9.07 -2.97 10.18
C GLU A 40 7.80 -2.27 9.70
N GLU A 41 7.83 -0.94 9.55
CA GLU A 41 6.70 -0.19 9.01
C GLU A 41 6.45 -0.54 7.54
N CYS A 42 7.51 -0.66 6.74
CA CYS A 42 7.44 -1.09 5.36
C CYS A 42 6.73 -2.44 5.23
N ASN A 43 7.10 -3.44 6.05
CA ASN A 43 6.47 -4.76 6.03
C ASN A 43 5.00 -4.71 6.45
N ARG A 44 4.65 -3.94 7.48
CA ARG A 44 3.24 -3.77 7.88
C ARG A 44 2.42 -3.10 6.78
N TYR A 45 2.93 -2.02 6.19
CA TYR A 45 2.26 -1.34 5.09
C TYR A 45 2.12 -2.27 3.88
N PHE A 46 3.18 -2.99 3.48
CA PHE A 46 3.11 -3.96 2.38
C PHE A 46 2.07 -5.05 2.61
N ALA A 47 2.01 -5.62 3.82
CA ALA A 47 1.03 -6.65 4.16
C ALA A 47 -0.41 -6.12 4.05
N VAL A 48 -0.66 -4.90 4.56
CA VAL A 48 -2.00 -4.30 4.48
C VAL A 48 -2.38 -3.92 3.05
N ILE A 49 -1.43 -3.42 2.26
CA ILE A 49 -1.62 -3.09 0.84
C ILE A 49 -1.93 -4.38 0.04
N GLN A 50 -1.22 -5.49 0.29
CA GLN A 50 -1.56 -6.78 -0.33
C GLN A 50 -2.95 -7.27 0.08
N GLN A 51 -3.28 -7.19 1.37
CA GLN A 51 -4.57 -7.61 1.87
C GLN A 51 -5.73 -6.76 1.33
N ALA A 52 -5.47 -5.50 1.03
CA ALA A 52 -6.39 -4.58 0.37
C ALA A 52 -6.56 -4.83 -1.13
N TYR A 53 -5.57 -5.44 -1.79
CA TYR A 53 -5.63 -5.81 -3.20
C TYR A 53 -6.32 -7.18 -3.42
N ASP A 54 -6.34 -8.05 -2.41
CA ASP A 54 -6.91 -9.40 -2.46
C ASP A 54 -8.43 -9.46 -2.15
N VAL A 55 -9.04 -8.32 -1.79
CA VAL A 55 -10.49 -8.14 -1.55
C VAL A 55 -11.21 -7.70 -2.81
#